data_AF-A0A133ZGK4-F1
#
_entry.id   AF-A0A133ZGK4-F1
#
_cell.length_a   1.000
_cell.length_b   1.000
_cell.length_c   1.000
_cell.angle_alpha   90.00
_cell.angle_beta   90.00
_cell.angle_gamma   90.00
#
_symmetry.space_group_name_H-M   'P 1'
#
loop_
_entity.id
_entity.type
_entity.pdbx_description
1 polymer ?
#
loop_
_entity_poly.entity_id
_entity_poly.type
_entity_poly.pdbx_seq_one_letter_code
_entity_poly.pdbx_strand_id
1 'polypeptide(L)'
;MHIENTTIDGLLLVRLDVHGDNRGWFKENWQREKMVAAGLPDFKPVQNNVSLSAKKGATRGLHAEPWDKFISVTTGRAFCAWCDLREGSETYGQLVTAEVGPDTAVFVPRGVANGFQALEDDTAYTYLVTAHWSPDARYAAVNLDMVDWPLEPTEISEKDRAHPQLADAPSMAPRRILVTGANGQLGRALRPLLPNAEFVTHAEFDITDDSAYAARDWEQYSAIINCAAYNDVNGAETDRAGAWAVNALAPGKLARVAADHNLTLVHVSTDYVFDGSHEVHTEDEIPSPLSAYGASKAAGEAAASASPKHYIVRTSWVFGDGNNFIKTMANLARRGVEPAVIHDQKGRPTFAEDLAKGITHLLRVGPDAAPYGIYNLSSEGDAVGRDEMAMATFIGLGHDPSEVTPVSTEQYAEIAGPEAPRPAHSTFDLSKIEATGFTPMNWRAALALYLALLPED
;
A
#
# COMPACT_ATOMS: atom_id res chain seq x y z
N MET A 1 -2.11 13.33 -29.42
CA MET A 1 -1.22 13.37 -28.24
C MET A 1 -0.35 12.12 -28.20
N HIS A 2 0.91 12.25 -27.81
CA HIS A 2 1.89 11.14 -27.72
C HIS A 2 2.75 11.29 -26.46
N ILE A 3 3.13 10.18 -25.83
CA ILE A 3 3.99 10.15 -24.64
C ILE A 3 5.31 9.47 -24.99
N GLU A 4 6.42 10.12 -24.66
CA GLU A 4 7.77 9.66 -24.89
C GLU A 4 8.46 9.42 -23.53
N ASN A 5 9.02 8.21 -23.34
CA ASN A 5 9.88 7.94 -22.20
C ASN A 5 11.22 8.65 -22.36
N THR A 6 11.81 9.08 -21.25
CA THR A 6 13.18 9.63 -21.23
C THR A 6 14.16 8.62 -20.63
N THR A 7 15.42 9.00 -20.49
CA THR A 7 16.41 8.16 -19.79
C THR A 7 16.23 8.16 -18.29
N ILE A 8 15.54 9.15 -17.71
CA ILE A 8 15.20 9.19 -16.28
C ILE A 8 13.89 8.42 -16.08
N ASP A 9 13.91 7.40 -15.23
CA ASP A 9 12.74 6.54 -15.00
C ASP A 9 11.53 7.34 -14.50
N GLY A 10 10.38 7.18 -15.17
CA GLY A 10 9.14 7.88 -14.88
C GLY A 10 9.06 9.35 -15.30
N LEU A 11 10.14 9.96 -15.82
CA LEU A 11 10.09 11.29 -16.44
C LEU A 11 9.59 11.14 -17.88
N LEU A 12 8.46 11.78 -18.18
CA LEU A 12 7.74 11.59 -19.46
C LEU A 12 7.56 12.92 -20.20
N LEU A 13 7.96 12.95 -21.47
CA LEU A 13 7.63 14.05 -22.37
C LEU A 13 6.27 13.78 -23.02
N VAL A 14 5.41 14.78 -23.07
CA VAL A 14 4.04 14.68 -23.57
C VAL A 14 3.85 15.66 -24.71
N ARG A 15 3.71 15.14 -25.93
CA ARG A 15 3.36 15.91 -27.13
C ARG A 15 1.87 16.15 -27.16
N LEU A 16 1.47 17.39 -26.90
CA LEU A 16 0.08 17.84 -26.86
C LEU A 16 -0.42 18.16 -28.27
N ASP A 17 -1.72 17.94 -28.49
CA ASP A 17 -2.38 18.43 -29.71
C ASP A 17 -2.67 19.93 -29.54
N VAL A 18 -2.08 20.75 -30.40
CA VAL A 18 -2.26 22.21 -30.41
C VAL A 18 -3.01 22.61 -31.67
N HIS A 19 -4.16 23.25 -31.50
CA HIS A 19 -5.03 23.66 -32.59
C HIS A 19 -4.91 25.17 -32.80
N GLY A 20 -4.26 25.58 -33.89
CA GLY A 20 -4.10 26.98 -34.27
C GLY A 20 -5.22 27.50 -35.18
N ASP A 21 -5.61 28.76 -35.01
CA ASP A 21 -6.45 29.52 -35.93
C ASP A 21 -6.01 31.00 -36.00
N ASN A 22 -6.80 31.86 -36.66
CA ASN A 22 -6.48 33.28 -36.81
C ASN A 22 -6.56 34.10 -35.50
N ARG A 23 -6.98 33.50 -34.38
CA ARG A 23 -7.06 34.12 -33.05
C ARG A 23 -5.93 33.64 -32.12
N GLY A 24 -5.10 32.69 -32.54
CA GLY A 24 -4.03 32.11 -31.73
C GLY A 24 -4.07 30.59 -31.76
N TRP A 25 -3.88 29.94 -30.61
CA TRP A 25 -3.96 28.49 -30.50
C TRP A 25 -4.72 28.06 -29.24
N PHE A 26 -5.29 26.86 -29.30
CA PHE A 26 -5.96 26.19 -28.20
C PHE A 26 -5.29 24.84 -27.94
N LYS A 27 -5.15 24.48 -26.66
CA LYS A 27 -4.71 23.15 -26.24
C LYS A 27 -5.44 22.71 -24.98
N GLU A 28 -5.68 21.42 -24.86
CA GLU A 28 -6.05 20.80 -23.59
C GLU A 28 -4.78 20.58 -22.77
N ASN A 29 -4.45 21.54 -21.91
CA ASN A 29 -3.19 21.48 -21.17
C ASN A 29 -3.15 20.34 -20.15
N TRP A 30 -4.29 19.98 -19.55
CA TRP A 30 -4.45 18.77 -18.75
C TRP A 30 -5.86 18.23 -18.96
N GLN A 31 -5.96 16.96 -19.33
CA GLN A 31 -7.22 16.23 -19.46
C GLN A 31 -6.99 14.81 -18.94
N ARG A 32 -7.46 14.54 -17.72
CA ARG A 32 -7.15 13.31 -16.97
C ARG A 32 -7.48 12.04 -17.75
N GLU A 33 -8.67 11.94 -18.31
CA GLU A 33 -9.14 10.72 -18.99
C GLU A 33 -8.28 10.38 -20.22
N LYS A 34 -8.05 11.35 -21.11
CA LYS A 34 -7.22 11.19 -22.31
C LYS A 34 -5.78 10.88 -21.96
N MET A 35 -5.24 11.56 -20.96
CA MET A 35 -3.83 11.45 -20.60
C MET A 35 -3.52 10.15 -19.85
N VAL A 36 -4.40 9.72 -18.93
CA VAL A 36 -4.26 8.41 -18.28
C VAL A 36 -4.43 7.28 -19.29
N ALA A 37 -5.41 7.37 -20.19
CA ALA A 37 -5.57 6.38 -21.26
C ALA A 37 -4.36 6.32 -22.22
N ALA A 38 -3.62 7.43 -22.38
CA ALA A 38 -2.40 7.48 -23.17
C ALA A 38 -1.16 6.94 -22.43
N GLY A 39 -1.26 6.67 -21.13
CA GLY A 39 -0.17 6.11 -20.31
C GLY A 39 0.45 7.07 -19.29
N LEU A 40 -0.11 8.26 -19.05
CA LEU A 40 0.33 9.07 -17.90
C LEU A 40 -0.17 8.46 -16.58
N PRO A 41 0.63 8.55 -15.51
CA PRO A 41 0.17 8.23 -14.17
C PRO A 41 -1.06 9.07 -13.81
N ASP A 42 -2.05 8.44 -13.18
CA ASP A 42 -3.16 9.16 -12.55
C ASP A 42 -2.70 9.83 -11.25
N PHE A 43 -2.03 10.98 -11.42
CA PHE A 43 -1.36 11.70 -10.34
C PHE A 43 -2.30 12.64 -9.55
N LYS A 44 -3.51 12.93 -10.06
CA LYS A 44 -4.57 13.72 -9.40
C LYS A 44 -4.10 15.08 -8.85
N PRO A 45 -3.84 16.08 -9.71
CA PRO A 45 -3.33 17.36 -9.26
C PRO A 45 -4.32 18.11 -8.36
N VAL A 46 -3.80 18.73 -7.29
CA VAL A 46 -4.58 19.50 -6.29
C VAL A 46 -4.34 21.00 -6.36
N GLN A 47 -3.29 21.41 -7.06
CA GLN A 47 -2.90 22.81 -7.20
C GLN A 47 -2.30 23.09 -8.58
N ASN A 48 -2.59 24.28 -9.12
CA ASN A 48 -1.96 24.82 -10.33
C ASN A 48 -1.13 26.04 -9.97
N ASN A 49 0.08 26.10 -10.50
CA ASN A 49 1.02 27.19 -10.30
C ASN A 49 1.35 27.83 -11.65
N VAL A 50 1.59 29.13 -11.63
CA VAL A 50 2.03 29.89 -12.80
C VAL A 50 3.17 30.81 -12.38
N SER A 51 4.25 30.79 -13.17
CA SER A 51 5.35 31.73 -13.03
C SER A 51 5.56 32.46 -14.36
N LEU A 52 5.77 33.78 -14.28
CA LEU A 52 6.07 34.61 -15.44
C LEU A 52 7.55 34.97 -15.42
N SER A 53 8.22 34.75 -16.54
CA SER A 53 9.56 35.25 -16.81
C SER A 53 9.43 36.39 -17.83
N ALA A 54 9.52 37.63 -17.35
CA ALA A 54 9.34 38.83 -18.19
C ALA A 54 10.45 39.00 -19.23
N LYS A 55 11.62 38.41 -19.01
CA LYS A 55 12.78 38.51 -19.89
C LYS A 55 13.33 37.15 -20.30
N LYS A 56 13.67 37.04 -21.58
CA LYS A 56 14.49 35.97 -22.13
C LYS A 56 15.81 35.88 -21.36
N GLY A 57 16.23 34.65 -21.06
CA GLY A 57 17.44 34.34 -20.28
C GLY A 57 17.21 34.21 -18.78
N ALA A 58 16.01 34.52 -18.26
CA ALA A 58 15.68 34.26 -16.86
C ALA A 58 15.69 32.74 -16.59
N THR A 59 16.50 32.30 -15.63
CA THR A 59 16.74 30.89 -15.32
C THR A 59 16.36 30.60 -13.86
N ARG A 60 15.56 29.55 -13.65
CA ARG A 60 15.11 29.11 -12.32
C ARG A 60 15.73 27.74 -11.97
N GLY A 61 16.09 27.60 -10.69
CA GLY A 61 16.85 26.47 -10.13
C GLY A 61 16.32 25.07 -10.43
N LEU A 62 17.17 24.05 -10.23
CA LEU A 62 16.82 22.63 -10.26
C LEU A 62 16.36 22.16 -8.87
N HIS A 63 15.04 22.09 -8.67
CA HIS A 63 14.43 21.70 -7.39
C HIS A 63 13.78 20.33 -7.53
N ALA A 64 14.11 19.39 -6.62
CA ALA A 64 13.52 18.06 -6.53
C ALA A 64 12.46 18.03 -5.44
N GLU A 65 11.27 18.54 -5.75
CA GLU A 65 10.19 18.63 -4.78
C GLU A 65 9.58 17.27 -4.43
N PRO A 66 8.97 17.15 -3.23
CA PRO A 66 8.43 15.88 -2.73
C PRO A 66 7.07 15.50 -3.37
N TRP A 67 6.71 16.06 -4.53
CA TRP A 67 5.46 15.81 -5.24
C TRP A 67 5.70 15.65 -6.74
N ASP A 68 4.74 15.01 -7.42
CA ASP A 68 4.78 14.93 -8.88
C ASP A 68 4.33 16.25 -9.51
N LYS A 69 4.86 16.57 -10.69
CA LYS A 69 4.49 17.76 -11.46
C LYS A 69 4.03 17.39 -12.86
N PHE A 70 3.10 18.18 -13.38
CA PHE A 70 2.81 18.23 -14.81
C PHE A 70 3.06 19.64 -15.33
N ILE A 71 4.09 19.79 -16.15
CA ILE A 71 4.70 21.04 -16.57
C ILE A 71 4.32 21.37 -18.01
N SER A 72 4.08 22.65 -18.29
CA SER A 72 3.86 23.15 -19.65
C SER A 72 4.09 24.66 -19.71
N VAL A 73 4.00 25.26 -20.90
CA VAL A 73 3.99 26.72 -21.07
C VAL A 73 2.64 27.21 -21.59
N THR A 74 2.15 28.34 -21.04
CA THR A 74 0.93 29.02 -21.49
C THR A 74 1.24 30.02 -22.61
N THR A 75 2.42 30.61 -22.61
CA THR A 75 2.95 31.47 -23.68
C THR A 75 4.47 31.46 -23.66
N GLY A 76 5.10 31.75 -24.79
CA GLY A 76 6.55 31.70 -24.98
C GLY A 76 7.09 30.28 -25.11
N ARG A 77 8.40 30.15 -24.87
CA ARG A 77 9.14 28.87 -24.87
C ARG A 77 10.15 28.83 -23.74
N ALA A 78 10.39 27.65 -23.20
CA ALA A 78 11.38 27.42 -22.15
C ALA A 78 12.32 26.27 -22.52
N PHE A 79 13.61 26.42 -22.26
CA PHE A 79 14.53 25.30 -22.19
C PHE A 79 14.48 24.73 -20.79
N CYS A 80 14.08 23.47 -20.65
CA CYS A 80 13.88 22.81 -19.37
C CYS A 80 14.95 21.74 -19.16
N ALA A 81 15.30 21.53 -17.89
CA ALA A 81 16.27 20.55 -17.45
C ALA A 81 15.72 19.76 -16.25
N TRP A 82 16.04 18.47 -16.22
CA TRP A 82 15.64 17.57 -15.15
C TRP A 82 16.78 16.65 -14.71
N CYS A 83 17.02 16.56 -13.41
CA CYS A 83 18.05 15.69 -12.84
C CYS A 83 17.44 14.74 -11.80
N ASP A 84 17.72 13.44 -11.91
CA ASP A 84 17.21 12.47 -10.94
C ASP A 84 17.99 12.55 -9.61
N LEU A 85 17.34 12.96 -8.53
CA LEU A 85 17.93 12.98 -7.19
C LEU A 85 17.35 11.91 -6.26
N ARG A 86 16.62 10.92 -6.78
CA ARG A 86 15.98 9.86 -5.96
C ARG A 86 17.03 8.87 -5.44
N GLU A 87 17.07 8.69 -4.13
CA GLU A 87 17.98 7.75 -3.48
C GLU A 87 17.76 6.31 -3.99
N GLY A 88 18.84 5.63 -4.37
CA GLY A 88 18.79 4.25 -4.87
C GLY A 88 18.27 4.08 -6.28
N SER A 89 17.95 5.16 -7.00
CA SER A 89 17.54 5.12 -8.41
C SER A 89 18.70 4.67 -9.30
N GLU A 90 18.42 3.77 -10.26
CA GLU A 90 19.39 3.37 -11.30
C GLU A 90 19.76 4.55 -12.22
N THR A 91 18.88 5.56 -12.30
CA THR A 91 19.09 6.77 -13.10
C THR A 91 19.56 7.96 -12.27
N TYR A 92 19.98 7.75 -11.02
CA TYR A 92 20.46 8.83 -10.14
C TYR A 92 21.57 9.67 -10.81
N GLY A 93 21.42 10.99 -10.72
CA GLY A 93 22.34 11.97 -11.30
C GLY A 93 22.24 12.14 -12.82
N GLN A 94 21.45 11.33 -13.53
CA GLN A 94 21.21 11.54 -14.96
C GLN A 94 20.51 12.88 -15.19
N LEU A 95 20.83 13.50 -16.33
CA LEU A 95 20.28 14.78 -16.76
C LEU A 95 19.53 14.60 -18.09
N VAL A 96 18.31 15.10 -18.14
CA VAL A 96 17.51 15.21 -19.37
C VAL A 96 17.19 16.68 -19.61
N THR A 97 17.29 17.14 -20.85
CA THR A 97 16.92 18.50 -21.24
C THR A 97 16.01 18.49 -22.46
N ALA A 98 15.13 19.49 -22.57
CA ALA A 98 14.25 19.66 -23.72
C ALA A 98 13.77 21.12 -23.86
N GLU A 99 13.54 21.56 -25.09
CA GLU A 99 12.71 22.74 -25.32
C GLU A 99 11.23 22.40 -25.12
N VAL A 100 10.55 23.24 -24.35
CA VAL A 100 9.12 23.14 -24.04
C VAL A 100 8.42 24.35 -24.62
N GLY A 101 7.68 24.11 -25.71
CA GLY A 101 6.75 25.04 -26.33
C GLY A 101 5.29 24.71 -26.03
N PRO A 102 4.33 25.43 -26.64
CA PRO A 102 2.90 25.18 -26.42
C PRO A 102 2.45 23.73 -26.65
N ASP A 103 3.12 23.02 -27.55
CA ASP A 103 2.87 21.63 -27.96
C ASP A 103 3.55 20.57 -27.08
N THR A 104 4.30 20.99 -26.07
CA THR A 104 5.09 20.10 -25.23
C THR A 104 4.73 20.34 -23.78
N ALA A 105 4.46 19.24 -23.08
CA ALA A 105 4.33 19.19 -21.64
C ALA A 105 5.21 18.07 -21.08
N VAL A 106 5.44 18.07 -19.77
CA VAL A 106 6.33 17.10 -19.13
C VAL A 106 5.74 16.66 -17.81
N PHE A 107 5.61 15.34 -17.62
CA PHE A 107 5.33 14.77 -16.31
C PHE A 107 6.66 14.52 -15.60
N VAL A 108 6.85 15.15 -14.44
CA VAL A 108 8.05 15.06 -13.61
C VAL A 108 7.69 14.32 -12.33
N PRO A 109 8.25 13.13 -12.07
CA PRO A 109 7.96 12.40 -10.86
C PRO A 109 8.66 13.04 -9.64
N ARG A 110 8.09 12.83 -8.46
CA ARG A 110 8.66 13.20 -7.16
C ARG A 110 10.15 12.88 -7.10
N GLY A 111 10.94 13.85 -6.64
CA GLY A 111 12.38 13.69 -6.43
C GLY A 111 13.24 13.85 -7.68
N VAL A 112 12.65 14.05 -8.86
CA VAL A 112 13.38 14.52 -10.05
C VAL A 112 13.44 16.04 -10.00
N ALA A 113 14.65 16.57 -9.90
CA ALA A 113 14.91 17.99 -9.88
C ALA A 113 14.46 18.63 -11.19
N ASN A 114 13.76 19.76 -11.16
CA ASN A 114 13.26 20.47 -12.32
C ASN A 114 13.72 21.93 -12.30
N GLY A 115 14.20 22.42 -13.44
CA GLY A 115 14.59 23.81 -13.67
C GLY A 115 14.35 24.23 -15.11
N PHE A 116 14.35 25.53 -15.38
CA PHE A 116 14.13 26.04 -16.74
C PHE A 116 14.73 27.42 -16.98
N GLN A 117 14.99 27.72 -18.25
CA GLN A 117 15.39 29.03 -18.77
C GLN A 117 14.37 29.51 -19.80
N ALA A 118 13.87 30.73 -19.63
CA ALA A 118 12.98 31.36 -20.61
C ALA A 118 13.74 31.67 -21.92
N LEU A 119 13.24 31.17 -23.04
CA LEU A 119 13.84 31.40 -24.37
C LEU A 119 13.28 32.64 -25.07
N GLU A 120 12.17 33.17 -24.56
CA GLU A 120 11.44 34.33 -25.09
C GLU A 120 11.01 35.24 -23.94
N ASP A 121 10.83 36.54 -24.22
CA ASP A 121 10.21 37.47 -23.29
C ASP A 121 8.77 37.02 -22.98
N ASP A 122 8.26 37.39 -21.81
CA ASP A 122 6.92 37.08 -21.34
C ASP A 122 6.55 35.57 -21.40
N THR A 123 7.52 34.70 -21.11
CA THR A 123 7.28 33.25 -21.03
C THR A 123 6.52 32.92 -19.74
N ALA A 124 5.34 32.34 -19.87
CA ALA A 124 4.51 31.92 -18.75
C ALA A 124 4.58 30.39 -18.56
N TYR A 125 5.30 29.97 -17.54
CA TYR A 125 5.49 28.57 -17.18
C TYR A 125 4.40 28.13 -16.20
N THR A 126 3.68 27.06 -16.49
CA THR A 126 2.59 26.55 -15.64
C THR A 126 2.81 25.10 -15.28
N TYR A 127 2.54 24.76 -14.02
CA TYR A 127 2.70 23.41 -13.53
C TYR A 127 1.64 23.02 -12.50
N LEU A 128 1.07 21.84 -12.70
CA LEU A 128 0.17 21.17 -11.78
C LEU A 128 0.98 20.33 -10.79
N VAL A 129 0.52 20.20 -9.55
CA VAL A 129 1.20 19.43 -8.48
C VAL A 129 0.22 18.58 -7.68
N THR A 130 0.71 17.48 -7.09
CA THR A 130 -0.09 16.53 -6.27
C THR A 130 -0.15 16.89 -4.80
N ALA A 131 0.65 17.84 -4.33
CA ALA A 131 0.66 18.28 -2.95
C ALA A 131 0.47 19.80 -2.86
N HIS A 132 -0.15 20.25 -1.78
CA HIS A 132 -0.28 21.68 -1.50
C HIS A 132 1.08 22.29 -1.21
N TRP A 133 1.35 23.46 -1.81
CA TRP A 133 2.57 24.19 -1.47
C TRP A 133 2.57 24.62 0.00
N SER A 134 3.71 24.45 0.66
CA SER A 134 3.95 24.92 2.02
C SER A 134 5.25 25.72 2.06
N PRO A 135 5.32 26.85 2.79
CA PRO A 135 6.55 27.59 2.99
C PRO A 135 7.62 26.77 3.73
N ASP A 136 7.19 25.76 4.49
CA ASP A 136 8.06 24.89 5.28
C ASP A 136 8.53 23.65 4.51
N ALA A 137 8.08 23.47 3.27
CA ALA A 137 8.46 22.34 2.45
C ALA A 137 9.97 22.34 2.18
N ARG A 138 10.65 21.30 2.67
CA ARG A 138 12.06 21.05 2.38
C ARG A 138 12.16 20.09 1.22
N TYR A 139 12.99 20.43 0.25
CA TYR A 139 13.25 19.60 -0.92
C TYR A 139 14.73 19.60 -1.26
N ALA A 140 15.17 18.55 -1.93
CA ALA A 140 16.51 18.47 -2.48
C ALA A 140 16.64 19.45 -3.65
N ALA A 141 17.84 19.95 -3.87
CA ALA A 141 18.15 20.82 -5.00
C ALA A 141 19.61 20.60 -5.41
N VAL A 142 19.87 20.81 -6.70
CA VAL A 142 21.21 20.68 -7.29
C VAL A 142 21.54 21.95 -8.07
N ASN A 143 22.84 22.23 -8.19
CA ASN A 143 23.32 23.42 -8.85
C ASN A 143 22.99 23.44 -10.36
N LEU A 144 22.70 24.63 -10.89
CA LEU A 144 22.40 24.88 -12.30
C LEU A 144 23.61 24.63 -13.23
N ASP A 145 24.84 24.65 -12.70
CA ASP A 145 26.09 24.49 -13.45
C ASP A 145 26.20 23.15 -14.20
N MET A 146 25.41 22.14 -13.81
CA MET A 146 25.40 20.84 -14.48
C MET A 146 24.70 20.87 -15.84
N VAL A 147 24.03 21.97 -16.20
CA VAL A 147 23.22 22.09 -17.41
C VAL A 147 23.87 23.05 -18.39
N ASP A 148 24.00 22.62 -19.64
CA ASP A 148 24.42 23.48 -20.75
C ASP A 148 23.26 24.39 -21.19
N TRP A 149 23.07 25.51 -20.49
CA TRP A 149 22.01 26.48 -20.79
C TRP A 149 22.22 27.15 -22.16
N PRO A 150 21.18 27.25 -23.01
CA PRO A 150 21.34 27.76 -24.38
C PRO A 150 21.55 29.28 -24.47
N LEU A 151 21.28 30.03 -23.38
CA LEU A 151 21.49 31.46 -23.29
C LEU A 151 22.30 31.79 -22.03
N GLU A 152 23.02 32.91 -22.08
CA GLU A 152 23.61 33.50 -20.87
C GLU A 152 22.49 33.81 -19.86
N PRO A 153 22.53 33.24 -18.64
CA PRO A 153 21.49 33.48 -17.66
C PRO A 153 21.45 34.95 -17.20
N THR A 154 20.33 35.63 -17.42
CA THR A 154 20.19 37.06 -17.11
C THR A 154 19.70 37.31 -15.68
N GLU A 155 18.89 36.38 -15.15
CA GLU A 155 18.24 36.49 -13.84
C GLU A 155 18.26 35.10 -13.17
N ILE A 156 19.02 34.95 -12.08
CA ILE A 156 19.04 33.75 -11.23
C ILE A 156 19.00 34.21 -9.77
N SER A 157 18.14 33.58 -8.96
CA SER A 157 18.05 33.89 -7.52
C SER A 157 19.34 33.52 -6.77
N GLU A 158 19.67 34.26 -5.71
CA GLU A 158 20.83 33.93 -4.85
C GLU A 158 20.73 32.51 -4.27
N LYS A 159 19.51 32.08 -3.93
CA LYS A 159 19.23 30.72 -3.44
C LYS A 159 19.65 29.67 -4.47
N ASP A 160 19.25 29.83 -5.73
CA ASP A 160 19.56 28.86 -6.79
C ASP A 160 21.05 28.82 -7.12
N ARG A 161 21.75 29.96 -7.06
CA ARG A 161 23.22 30.02 -7.23
C ARG A 161 23.96 29.28 -6.13
N ALA A 162 23.40 29.25 -4.92
CA ALA A 162 24.00 28.65 -3.73
C ALA A 162 23.69 27.16 -3.56
N HIS A 163 22.93 26.54 -4.47
CA HIS A 163 22.65 25.11 -4.40
C HIS A 163 23.92 24.26 -4.54
N PRO A 164 23.98 23.10 -3.86
CA PRO A 164 25.15 22.24 -3.88
C PRO A 164 25.37 21.61 -5.26
N GLN A 165 26.61 21.31 -5.59
CA GLN A 165 26.95 20.48 -6.74
C GLN A 165 26.40 19.06 -6.54
N LEU A 166 26.20 18.31 -7.63
CA LEU A 166 25.57 16.99 -7.57
C LEU A 166 26.22 16.04 -6.55
N ALA A 167 27.56 16.10 -6.40
CA ALA A 167 28.30 15.28 -5.44
C ALA A 167 27.92 15.55 -3.97
N ASP A 168 27.45 16.75 -3.66
CA ASP A 168 27.09 17.21 -2.31
C ASP A 168 25.56 17.42 -2.16
N ALA A 169 24.80 17.22 -3.23
CA ALA A 169 23.36 17.44 -3.23
C ALA A 169 22.65 16.36 -2.41
N PRO A 170 21.73 16.72 -1.50
CA PRO A 170 20.97 15.73 -0.76
C PRO A 170 20.11 14.91 -1.73
N SER A 171 20.05 13.59 -1.53
CA SER A 171 19.13 12.72 -2.24
C SER A 171 17.72 12.80 -1.64
N MET A 172 16.72 12.49 -2.46
CA MET A 172 15.34 12.35 -2.04
C MET A 172 15.07 10.89 -1.66
N ALA A 173 14.88 10.63 -0.38
CA ALA A 173 14.54 9.31 0.13
C ALA A 173 13.21 8.77 -0.45
N PRO A 174 13.09 7.44 -0.60
CA PRO A 174 11.84 6.81 -1.01
C PRO A 174 10.74 7.03 0.04
N ARG A 175 9.48 7.01 -0.41
CA ARG A 175 8.33 7.05 0.50
C ARG A 175 8.23 5.73 1.26
N ARG A 176 7.92 5.83 2.55
CA ARG A 176 7.84 4.70 3.48
C ARG A 176 6.48 4.01 3.38
N ILE A 177 6.36 2.81 3.94
CA ILE A 177 5.06 2.15 4.14
C ILE A 177 4.66 2.33 5.60
N LEU A 178 3.40 2.69 5.85
CA LEU A 178 2.84 2.65 7.20
C LEU A 178 2.29 1.26 7.49
N VAL A 179 2.66 0.64 8.60
CA VAL A 179 2.06 -0.60 9.09
C VAL A 179 1.40 -0.37 10.44
N THR A 180 0.07 -0.46 10.50
CA THR A 180 -0.68 -0.40 11.76
C THR A 180 -0.78 -1.77 12.40
N GLY A 181 -1.05 -1.84 13.70
CA GLY A 181 -1.16 -3.13 14.40
C GLY A 181 0.19 -3.85 14.50
N ALA A 182 1.29 -3.09 14.63
CA ALA A 182 2.66 -3.58 14.56
C ALA A 182 3.02 -4.73 15.52
N ASN A 183 2.32 -4.82 16.66
CA ASN A 183 2.53 -5.88 17.66
C ASN A 183 1.67 -7.13 17.41
N GLY A 184 0.83 -7.15 16.36
CA GLY A 184 0.09 -8.34 15.96
C GLY A 184 0.99 -9.35 15.24
N GLN A 185 0.51 -10.59 15.09
CA GLN A 185 1.25 -11.67 14.43
C GLN A 185 1.74 -11.28 13.03
N LEU A 186 0.87 -10.68 12.22
CA LEU A 186 1.21 -10.19 10.89
C LEU A 186 2.16 -8.98 10.92
N GLY A 187 1.94 -8.04 11.84
CA GLY A 187 2.81 -6.86 11.99
C GLY A 187 4.26 -7.25 12.28
N ARG A 188 4.46 -8.26 13.14
CA ARG A 188 5.79 -8.83 13.41
C ARG A 188 6.38 -9.54 12.20
N ALA A 189 5.58 -10.33 11.48
CA ALA A 189 6.01 -11.05 10.27
C ALA A 189 6.39 -10.11 9.11
N LEU A 190 5.76 -8.93 9.00
CA LEU A 190 6.09 -7.93 7.99
C LEU A 190 7.40 -7.17 8.28
N ARG A 191 7.82 -7.06 9.55
CA ARG A 191 8.99 -6.29 9.96
C ARG A 191 10.30 -6.67 9.27
N PRO A 192 10.68 -7.96 9.16
CA PRO A 192 11.90 -8.34 8.42
C PRO A 192 11.78 -8.12 6.90
N LEU A 193 10.57 -8.08 6.34
CA LEU A 193 10.33 -7.91 4.91
C LEU A 193 10.32 -6.43 4.48
N LEU A 194 9.99 -5.52 5.40
CA LEU A 194 9.84 -4.09 5.15
C LEU A 194 10.70 -3.26 6.11
N PRO A 195 12.05 -3.32 6.03
CA PRO A 195 12.94 -2.69 7.01
C PRO A 195 12.82 -1.15 7.06
N ASN A 196 12.37 -0.53 5.98
CA ASN A 196 12.19 0.92 5.86
C ASN A 196 10.75 1.38 6.17
N ALA A 197 9.84 0.46 6.51
CA ALA A 197 8.47 0.80 6.88
C ALA A 197 8.40 1.35 8.31
N GLU A 198 7.40 2.20 8.55
CA GLU A 198 7.07 2.67 9.88
C GLU A 198 6.00 1.77 10.50
N PHE A 199 6.37 1.10 11.57
CA PHE A 199 5.50 0.20 12.31
C PHE A 199 4.94 0.91 13.53
N VAL A 200 3.63 1.11 13.56
CA VAL A 200 2.93 1.77 14.67
C VAL A 200 2.04 0.80 15.43
N THR A 201 2.11 0.88 16.75
CA THR A 201 1.24 0.21 17.69
C THR A 201 -0.03 1.03 17.92
N HIS A 202 -1.03 0.44 18.58
CA HIS A 202 -2.25 1.16 18.98
C HIS A 202 -1.96 2.40 19.84
N ALA A 203 -0.91 2.35 20.67
CA ALA A 203 -0.54 3.48 21.52
C ALA A 203 0.08 4.66 20.75
N GLU A 204 0.67 4.39 19.58
CA GLU A 204 1.31 5.40 18.72
C GLU A 204 0.34 5.93 17.66
N PHE A 205 -0.58 5.07 17.19
CA PHE A 205 -1.60 5.41 16.21
C PHE A 205 -2.85 4.56 16.44
N ASP A 206 -3.81 5.13 17.17
CA ASP A 206 -5.15 4.57 17.28
C ASP A 206 -5.93 4.90 16.00
N ILE A 207 -6.19 3.89 15.19
CA ILE A 207 -6.92 4.04 13.90
C ILE A 207 -8.36 4.51 14.09
N THR A 208 -8.89 4.48 15.31
CA THR A 208 -10.24 4.96 15.64
C THR A 208 -10.28 6.44 16.02
N ASP A 209 -9.15 7.04 16.43
CA ASP A 209 -9.05 8.45 16.83
C ASP A 209 -8.80 9.37 15.64
N ASP A 210 -9.72 10.30 15.38
CA ASP A 210 -9.60 11.28 14.28
C ASP A 210 -8.41 12.24 14.47
N SER A 211 -8.03 12.54 15.72
CA SER A 211 -6.94 13.48 16.01
C SER A 211 -5.58 12.94 15.56
N ALA A 212 -5.41 11.61 15.60
CA ALA A 212 -4.19 10.92 15.21
C ALA A 212 -3.90 11.05 13.70
N TYR A 213 -4.93 11.23 12.86
CA TYR A 213 -4.75 11.38 11.41
C TYR A 213 -4.22 12.76 11.02
N ALA A 214 -4.70 13.81 11.69
CA ALA A 214 -4.30 15.20 11.41
C ALA A 214 -2.84 15.50 11.80
N ALA A 215 -2.31 14.77 12.77
CA ALA A 215 -0.93 14.92 13.23
C ALA A 215 0.12 14.30 12.29
N ARG A 216 -0.32 13.56 11.26
CA ARG A 216 0.55 12.72 10.43
C ARG A 216 0.84 13.37 9.09
N ASP A 217 2.12 13.37 8.71
CA ASP A 217 2.56 13.80 7.39
C ASP A 217 2.42 12.65 6.38
N TRP A 218 1.25 12.60 5.72
CA TRP A 218 0.89 11.52 4.80
C TRP A 218 1.74 11.48 3.53
N GLU A 219 2.39 12.59 3.16
CA GLU A 219 3.23 12.69 1.95
C GLU A 219 4.50 11.84 2.03
N GLN A 220 4.90 11.44 3.25
CA GLN A 220 6.05 10.56 3.46
C GLN A 220 5.74 9.10 3.14
N TYR A 221 4.47 8.73 2.94
CA TYR A 221 4.08 7.34 2.72
C TYR A 221 3.68 7.06 1.27
N SER A 222 3.93 5.82 0.84
CA SER A 222 3.46 5.28 -0.45
C SER A 222 2.30 4.31 -0.28
N ALA A 223 2.20 3.67 0.89
CA ALA A 223 1.15 2.72 1.21
C ALA A 223 0.85 2.65 2.71
N ILE A 224 -0.34 2.15 3.02
CA ILE A 224 -0.80 1.78 4.36
C ILE A 224 -1.10 0.29 4.35
N ILE A 225 -0.52 -0.48 5.29
CA ILE A 225 -0.89 -1.86 5.58
C ILE A 225 -1.62 -1.87 6.92
N ASN A 226 -2.92 -2.08 6.87
CA ASN A 226 -3.76 -2.14 8.06
C ASN A 226 -3.83 -3.56 8.62
N CYS A 227 -2.99 -3.86 9.61
CA CYS A 227 -3.04 -5.12 10.37
C CYS A 227 -3.82 -4.99 11.69
N ALA A 228 -4.26 -3.79 12.05
CA ALA A 228 -5.05 -3.57 13.26
C ALA A 228 -6.49 -4.08 13.08
N ALA A 229 -6.97 -4.85 14.06
CA ALA A 229 -8.30 -5.40 14.07
C ALA A 229 -8.75 -5.71 15.51
N TYR A 230 -10.06 -5.64 15.75
CA TYR A 230 -10.70 -6.30 16.88
C TYR A 230 -10.84 -7.78 16.50
N ASN A 231 -10.03 -8.66 17.10
CA ASN A 231 -9.91 -10.06 16.70
C ASN A 231 -10.48 -11.08 17.69
N ASP A 232 -11.08 -10.64 18.81
CA ASP A 232 -11.82 -11.51 19.71
C ASP A 232 -13.22 -11.79 19.13
N VAL A 233 -13.37 -12.91 18.43
CA VAL A 233 -14.62 -13.28 17.75
C VAL A 233 -15.79 -13.38 18.75
N ASN A 234 -15.56 -14.01 19.91
CA ASN A 234 -16.59 -14.20 20.91
C ASN A 234 -16.89 -12.87 21.63
N GLY A 235 -15.86 -12.07 21.93
CA GLY A 235 -16.00 -10.73 22.52
C GLY A 235 -16.86 -9.79 21.67
N ALA A 236 -16.74 -9.87 20.34
CA ALA A 236 -17.49 -9.03 19.41
C ALA A 236 -19.01 -9.19 19.50
N GLU A 237 -19.53 -10.31 19.99
CA GLU A 237 -20.99 -10.49 20.18
C GLU A 237 -21.53 -9.60 21.29
N THR A 238 -20.69 -9.26 22.27
CA THR A 238 -21.04 -8.40 23.40
C THR A 238 -20.59 -6.96 23.17
N ASP A 239 -19.34 -6.75 22.73
CA ASP A 239 -18.80 -5.43 22.37
C ASP A 239 -18.92 -5.18 20.86
N ARG A 240 -20.16 -5.16 20.37
CA ARG A 240 -20.45 -4.94 18.95
C ARG A 240 -19.99 -3.56 18.50
N ALA A 241 -20.09 -2.55 19.36
CA ALA A 241 -19.70 -1.18 19.05
C ALA A 241 -18.19 -1.02 18.92
N GLY A 242 -17.41 -1.62 19.83
CA GLY A 242 -15.94 -1.65 19.74
C GLY A 242 -15.47 -2.41 18.51
N ALA A 243 -16.06 -3.58 18.24
CA ALA A 243 -15.78 -4.34 17.01
C ALA A 243 -16.07 -3.50 15.76
N TRP A 244 -17.22 -2.81 15.69
CA TRP A 244 -17.58 -1.97 14.55
C TRP A 244 -16.68 -0.75 14.38
N ALA A 245 -16.29 -0.08 15.47
CA ALA A 245 -15.40 1.07 15.43
C ALA A 245 -14.04 0.71 14.81
N VAL A 246 -13.46 -0.41 15.24
CA VAL A 246 -12.14 -0.87 14.78
C VAL A 246 -12.20 -1.55 13.42
N ASN A 247 -13.17 -2.44 13.19
CA ASN A 247 -13.20 -3.29 11.99
C ASN A 247 -13.96 -2.68 10.82
N ALA A 248 -14.84 -1.70 11.02
CA ALA A 248 -15.65 -1.11 9.94
C ALA A 248 -15.37 0.39 9.73
N LEU A 249 -15.49 1.21 10.78
CA LEU A 249 -15.33 2.66 10.64
C LEU A 249 -13.88 3.06 10.39
N ALA A 250 -12.93 2.50 11.13
CA ALA A 250 -11.51 2.84 10.95
C ALA A 250 -10.95 2.49 9.56
N PRO A 251 -11.27 1.33 8.93
CA PRO A 251 -10.91 1.08 7.53
C PRO A 251 -11.45 2.13 6.56
N GLY A 252 -12.65 2.66 6.80
CA GLY A 252 -13.20 3.75 5.99
C GLY A 252 -12.40 5.06 6.11
N LYS A 253 -11.91 5.38 7.33
CA LYS A 253 -11.01 6.52 7.55
C LYS A 253 -9.67 6.34 6.84
N LEU A 254 -9.09 5.14 6.92
CA LEU A 254 -7.86 4.80 6.20
C LEU A 254 -8.05 4.84 4.68
N ALA A 255 -9.20 4.40 4.17
CA ALA A 255 -9.54 4.47 2.75
C ALA A 255 -9.66 5.92 2.26
N ARG A 256 -10.29 6.79 3.05
CA ARG A 256 -10.37 8.23 2.78
C ARG A 256 -8.98 8.83 2.65
N VAL A 257 -8.11 8.61 3.64
CA VAL A 257 -6.73 9.13 3.61
C VAL A 257 -5.93 8.56 2.45
N ALA A 258 -6.05 7.25 2.18
CA ALA A 258 -5.37 6.64 1.05
C ALA A 258 -5.83 7.25 -0.29
N ALA A 259 -7.12 7.53 -0.45
CA ALA A 259 -7.65 8.19 -1.64
C ALA A 259 -7.18 9.65 -1.77
N ASP A 260 -7.21 10.41 -0.66
CA ASP A 260 -6.86 11.83 -0.61
C ASP A 260 -5.35 12.06 -0.88
N HIS A 261 -4.48 11.13 -0.43
CA HIS A 261 -3.02 11.20 -0.62
C HIS A 261 -2.48 10.22 -1.68
N ASN A 262 -3.35 9.62 -2.50
CA ASN A 262 -2.99 8.69 -3.57
C ASN A 262 -2.10 7.49 -3.11
N LEU A 263 -2.34 6.99 -1.90
CA LEU A 263 -1.63 5.87 -1.28
C LEU A 263 -2.28 4.53 -1.69
N THR A 264 -1.49 3.46 -1.70
CA THR A 264 -2.06 2.10 -1.75
C THR A 264 -2.52 1.67 -0.36
N LEU A 265 -3.76 1.20 -0.21
CA LEU A 265 -4.28 0.65 1.03
C LEU A 265 -4.33 -0.88 0.97
N VAL A 266 -3.55 -1.55 1.81
CA VAL A 266 -3.71 -2.98 2.10
C VAL A 266 -4.56 -3.12 3.36
N HIS A 267 -5.71 -3.79 3.27
CA HIS A 267 -6.57 -4.08 4.42
C HIS A 267 -6.71 -5.59 4.61
N VAL A 268 -6.33 -6.09 5.78
CA VAL A 268 -6.43 -7.51 6.10
C VAL A 268 -7.84 -7.83 6.58
N SER A 269 -8.50 -8.78 5.94
CA SER A 269 -9.84 -9.26 6.26
C SER A 269 -9.81 -10.74 6.71
N THR A 270 -10.94 -11.43 6.67
CA THR A 270 -11.14 -12.75 7.26
C THR A 270 -12.03 -13.63 6.40
N ASP A 271 -11.89 -14.94 6.54
CA ASP A 271 -12.83 -15.97 6.09
C ASP A 271 -14.21 -15.87 6.73
N TYR A 272 -14.35 -15.21 7.89
CA TYR A 272 -15.62 -15.08 8.61
C TYR A 272 -16.60 -14.09 7.95
N VAL A 273 -16.23 -13.53 6.80
CA VAL A 273 -17.16 -12.79 5.92
C VAL A 273 -18.13 -13.72 5.20
N PHE A 274 -17.90 -15.04 5.22
CA PHE A 274 -18.75 -16.07 4.62
C PHE A 274 -19.59 -16.81 5.66
N ASP A 275 -20.72 -17.39 5.22
CA ASP A 275 -21.54 -18.29 6.03
C ASP A 275 -21.06 -19.74 6.05
N GLY A 276 -20.17 -20.11 5.13
CA GLY A 276 -19.66 -21.47 4.98
C GLY A 276 -20.64 -22.46 4.35
N SER A 277 -21.61 -21.97 3.57
CA SER A 277 -22.51 -22.81 2.76
C SER A 277 -21.81 -23.43 1.54
N HIS A 278 -20.71 -22.81 1.07
CA HIS A 278 -19.81 -23.36 0.07
C HIS A 278 -18.59 -24.01 0.73
N GLU A 279 -18.08 -25.10 0.16
CA GLU A 279 -16.86 -25.74 0.69
C GLU A 279 -15.60 -24.91 0.43
N VAL A 280 -15.55 -24.22 -0.71
CA VAL A 280 -14.44 -23.38 -1.17
C VAL A 280 -15.01 -22.03 -1.62
N HIS A 281 -14.42 -20.95 -1.11
CA HIS A 281 -14.87 -19.58 -1.32
C HIS A 281 -13.94 -18.81 -2.27
N THR A 282 -14.53 -18.04 -3.18
CA THR A 282 -13.81 -17.20 -4.16
C THR A 282 -13.89 -15.72 -3.78
N GLU A 283 -13.09 -14.86 -4.42
CA GLU A 283 -13.14 -13.42 -4.15
C GLU A 283 -14.43 -12.73 -4.63
N ASP A 284 -15.11 -13.31 -5.61
CA ASP A 284 -16.36 -12.78 -6.19
C ASP A 284 -17.61 -13.13 -5.35
N GLU A 285 -17.45 -14.00 -4.34
CA GLU A 285 -18.54 -14.36 -3.45
C GLU A 285 -18.98 -13.18 -2.57
N ILE A 286 -20.29 -12.98 -2.52
CA ILE A 286 -20.91 -11.90 -1.75
C ILE A 286 -20.81 -12.25 -0.25
N PRO A 287 -20.29 -11.33 0.60
CA PRO A 287 -20.22 -11.56 2.04
C PRO A 287 -21.60 -11.90 2.67
N SER A 288 -21.64 -12.96 3.46
CA SER A 288 -22.80 -13.44 4.25
C SER A 288 -22.39 -13.84 5.69
N PRO A 289 -21.83 -12.93 6.49
CA PRO A 289 -21.23 -13.26 7.79
C PRO A 289 -22.27 -13.72 8.82
N LEU A 290 -21.91 -14.72 9.63
CA LEU A 290 -22.76 -15.27 10.70
C LEU A 290 -22.64 -14.54 12.04
N SER A 291 -21.48 -13.95 12.32
CA SER A 291 -21.15 -13.34 13.63
C SER A 291 -20.99 -11.83 13.54
N ALA A 292 -21.04 -11.14 14.69
CA ALA A 292 -20.76 -9.72 14.81
C ALA A 292 -19.33 -9.37 14.35
N TYR A 293 -18.35 -10.23 14.64
CA TYR A 293 -16.98 -10.10 14.12
C TYR A 293 -16.99 -10.14 12.59
N GLY A 294 -17.55 -11.18 11.99
CA GLY A 294 -17.64 -11.32 10.52
C GLY A 294 -18.35 -10.14 9.86
N ALA A 295 -19.48 -9.70 10.44
CA ALA A 295 -20.25 -8.55 9.96
C ALA A 295 -19.44 -7.25 10.00
N SER A 296 -18.72 -7.00 11.09
CA SER A 296 -17.86 -5.82 11.22
C SER A 296 -16.70 -5.84 10.21
N LYS A 297 -16.10 -7.02 9.96
CA LYS A 297 -15.02 -7.18 8.97
C LYS A 297 -15.52 -7.02 7.53
N ALA A 298 -16.68 -7.59 7.19
CA ALA A 298 -17.30 -7.41 5.87
C ALA A 298 -17.66 -5.93 5.60
N ALA A 299 -18.16 -5.21 6.61
CA ALA A 299 -18.37 -3.77 6.51
C ALA A 299 -17.05 -3.01 6.32
N GLY A 300 -15.96 -3.45 6.97
CA GLY A 300 -14.61 -2.98 6.75
C GLY A 300 -14.08 -3.18 5.33
N GLU A 301 -14.36 -4.33 4.70
CA GLU A 301 -14.03 -4.58 3.29
C GLU A 301 -14.71 -3.54 2.39
N ALA A 302 -16.04 -3.38 2.54
CA ALA A 302 -16.80 -2.42 1.76
C ALA A 302 -16.28 -0.98 1.94
N ALA A 303 -15.91 -0.60 3.16
CA ALA A 303 -15.34 0.70 3.45
C ALA A 303 -13.92 0.87 2.87
N ALA A 304 -13.08 -0.15 2.96
CA ALA A 304 -11.72 -0.16 2.41
C ALA A 304 -11.72 -0.05 0.87
N SER A 305 -12.68 -0.70 0.20
CA SER A 305 -12.85 -0.64 -1.25
C SER A 305 -13.19 0.75 -1.80
N ALA A 306 -13.56 1.72 -0.94
CA ALA A 306 -13.72 3.10 -1.36
C ALA A 306 -12.39 3.76 -1.76
N SER A 307 -11.25 3.22 -1.32
CA SER A 307 -9.93 3.64 -1.82
C SER A 307 -9.73 3.10 -3.24
N PRO A 308 -9.42 3.93 -4.26
CA PRO A 308 -9.20 3.45 -5.62
C PRO A 308 -8.00 2.50 -5.76
N LYS A 309 -7.00 2.62 -4.87
CA LYS A 309 -5.80 1.79 -4.84
C LYS A 309 -5.84 0.91 -3.61
N HIS A 310 -6.53 -0.22 -3.69
CA HIS A 310 -6.67 -1.12 -2.54
C HIS A 310 -6.32 -2.57 -2.85
N TYR A 311 -5.76 -3.24 -1.85
CA TYR A 311 -5.70 -4.70 -1.75
C TYR A 311 -6.43 -5.11 -0.47
N ILE A 312 -7.57 -5.77 -0.60
CA ILE A 312 -8.22 -6.41 0.55
C ILE A 312 -7.75 -7.85 0.57
N VAL A 313 -7.06 -8.25 1.63
CA VAL A 313 -6.46 -9.57 1.75
C VAL A 313 -7.25 -10.38 2.77
N ARG A 314 -8.14 -11.25 2.29
CA ARG A 314 -8.88 -12.20 3.14
C ARG A 314 -7.94 -13.31 3.58
N THR A 315 -7.87 -13.58 4.87
CA THR A 315 -7.03 -14.65 5.42
C THR A 315 -7.82 -15.47 6.44
N SER A 316 -7.27 -16.63 6.84
CA SER A 316 -7.94 -17.56 7.75
C SER A 316 -6.96 -18.11 8.78
N TRP A 317 -7.40 -18.23 10.03
CA TRP A 317 -6.77 -19.07 11.05
C TRP A 317 -5.25 -18.80 11.20
N VAL A 318 -4.90 -17.51 11.35
CA VAL A 318 -3.52 -17.05 11.33
C VAL A 318 -2.74 -17.51 12.56
N PHE A 319 -1.55 -18.08 12.34
CA PHE A 319 -0.59 -18.45 13.38
C PHE A 319 0.81 -17.89 13.10
N GLY A 320 1.60 -17.65 14.15
CA GLY A 320 2.91 -17.01 14.07
C GLY A 320 3.35 -16.46 15.42
N ASP A 321 4.15 -15.40 15.43
CA ASP A 321 4.62 -14.77 16.67
C ASP A 321 3.50 -13.98 17.37
N GLY A 322 2.87 -14.64 18.34
CA GLY A 322 1.80 -14.12 19.19
C GLY A 322 0.92 -15.23 19.74
N ASN A 323 -0.18 -14.86 20.40
CA ASN A 323 -1.18 -15.83 20.83
C ASN A 323 -1.98 -16.33 19.63
N ASN A 324 -2.06 -17.65 19.47
CA ASN A 324 -2.83 -18.32 18.42
C ASN A 324 -3.18 -19.74 18.86
N PHE A 325 -4.06 -20.40 18.08
CA PHE A 325 -4.56 -21.73 18.38
C PHE A 325 -3.45 -22.79 18.48
N ILE A 326 -2.48 -22.78 17.56
CA ILE A 326 -1.38 -23.77 17.54
C ILE A 326 -0.51 -23.62 18.80
N LYS A 327 -0.17 -22.39 19.20
CA LYS A 327 0.56 -22.15 20.47
C LYS A 327 -0.24 -22.65 21.68
N THR A 328 -1.56 -22.45 21.70
CA THR A 328 -2.43 -23.00 22.75
C THR A 328 -2.36 -24.53 22.78
N MET A 329 -2.50 -25.20 21.63
CA MET A 329 -2.43 -26.67 21.55
C MET A 329 -1.05 -27.18 21.97
N ALA A 330 0.03 -26.53 21.54
CA ALA A 330 1.39 -26.87 21.93
C ALA A 330 1.59 -26.80 23.45
N ASN A 331 1.05 -25.76 24.10
CA ASN A 331 1.13 -25.59 25.55
C ASN A 331 0.28 -26.62 26.31
N LEU A 332 -0.85 -27.06 25.75
CA LEU A 332 -1.65 -28.13 26.34
C LEU A 332 -0.93 -29.49 26.25
N ALA A 333 -0.35 -29.81 25.09
CA ALA A 333 0.44 -31.02 24.88
C ALA A 333 1.61 -31.10 25.88
N ARG A 334 2.42 -30.03 25.99
CA ARG A 334 3.53 -29.95 26.96
C ARG A 334 3.10 -30.15 28.41
N ARG A 335 1.86 -29.79 28.74
CA ARG A 335 1.27 -29.96 30.08
C ARG A 335 0.59 -31.32 30.29
N GLY A 336 0.57 -32.19 29.28
CA GLY A 336 -0.12 -33.46 29.30
C GLY A 336 -1.64 -33.32 29.44
N VAL A 337 -2.22 -32.24 28.88
CA VAL A 337 -3.67 -32.02 28.88
C VAL A 337 -4.24 -32.54 27.57
N GLU A 338 -5.28 -33.37 27.67
CA GLU A 338 -6.04 -33.94 26.55
C GLU A 338 -7.25 -33.04 26.22
N PRO A 339 -7.22 -32.23 25.14
CA PRO A 339 -8.28 -31.28 24.84
C PRO A 339 -9.42 -31.89 24.01
N ALA A 340 -10.64 -31.39 24.25
CA ALA A 340 -11.75 -31.53 23.30
C ALA A 340 -11.67 -30.41 22.24
N VAL A 341 -11.67 -30.76 20.95
CA VAL A 341 -11.47 -29.81 19.84
C VAL A 341 -12.52 -30.02 18.74
N ILE A 342 -13.04 -28.90 18.23
CA ILE A 342 -14.11 -28.88 17.22
C ILE A 342 -13.64 -29.48 15.87
N HIS A 343 -14.39 -30.44 15.33
CA HIS A 343 -14.06 -31.11 14.06
C HIS A 343 -14.95 -30.74 12.86
N ASP A 344 -16.09 -30.09 13.09
CA ASP A 344 -17.10 -29.76 12.07
C ASP A 344 -16.99 -28.32 11.52
N GLN A 345 -15.87 -27.65 11.81
CA GLN A 345 -15.47 -26.37 11.20
C GLN A 345 -14.18 -26.59 10.40
N LYS A 346 -14.24 -26.45 9.08
CA LYS A 346 -13.14 -26.75 8.15
C LYS A 346 -12.59 -25.49 7.49
N GLY A 347 -11.27 -25.36 7.46
CA GLY A 347 -10.58 -24.27 6.79
C GLY A 347 -9.09 -24.59 6.56
N ARG A 348 -8.30 -23.56 6.27
CA ARG A 348 -6.83 -23.68 6.16
C ARG A 348 -6.14 -22.73 7.15
N PRO A 349 -5.24 -23.22 8.02
CA PRO A 349 -4.41 -22.36 8.85
C PRO A 349 -3.41 -21.59 7.99
N THR A 350 -3.19 -20.33 8.33
CA THR A 350 -2.30 -19.45 7.56
C THR A 350 -1.09 -19.07 8.40
N PHE A 351 0.11 -19.33 7.89
CA PHE A 351 1.30 -18.86 8.55
C PHE A 351 1.44 -17.35 8.33
N ALA A 352 1.65 -16.59 9.40
CA ALA A 352 1.76 -15.14 9.33
C ALA A 352 2.88 -14.67 8.39
N GLU A 353 3.95 -15.47 8.21
CA GLU A 353 4.98 -15.20 7.22
C GLU A 353 4.48 -15.32 5.77
N ASP A 354 3.67 -16.33 5.44
CA ASP A 354 3.11 -16.46 4.08
C ASP A 354 2.20 -15.28 3.77
N LEU A 355 1.37 -14.89 4.73
CA LEU A 355 0.51 -13.72 4.62
C LEU A 355 1.33 -12.44 4.40
N ALA A 356 2.41 -12.25 5.17
CA ALA A 356 3.31 -11.12 5.03
C ALA A 356 4.03 -11.09 3.67
N LYS A 357 4.50 -12.26 3.20
CA LYS A 357 5.18 -12.43 1.90
C LYS A 357 4.20 -12.14 0.75
N GLY A 358 2.97 -12.63 0.82
CA GLY A 358 1.95 -12.37 -0.20
C GLY A 358 1.53 -10.89 -0.27
N ILE A 359 1.35 -10.23 0.88
CA ILE A 359 1.10 -8.78 0.93
C ILE A 359 2.27 -7.99 0.31
N THR A 360 3.50 -8.34 0.68
CA THR A 360 4.70 -7.69 0.14
C THR A 360 4.83 -7.93 -1.36
N HIS A 361 4.47 -9.12 -1.83
CA HIS A 361 4.43 -9.47 -3.25
C HIS A 361 3.45 -8.58 -4.02
N LEU A 362 2.20 -8.45 -3.58
CA LEU A 362 1.18 -7.60 -4.21
C LEU A 362 1.63 -6.14 -4.34
N LEU A 363 2.28 -5.60 -3.30
CA LEU A 363 2.84 -4.24 -3.33
C LEU A 363 4.02 -4.12 -4.29
N ARG A 364 4.87 -5.14 -4.37
CA ARG A 364 6.07 -5.16 -5.22
C ARG A 364 5.74 -5.30 -6.70
N VAL A 365 4.83 -6.21 -7.08
CA VAL A 365 4.49 -6.44 -8.50
C VAL A 365 3.54 -5.38 -9.04
N GLY A 366 2.81 -4.69 -8.16
CA GLY A 366 1.97 -3.56 -8.51
C GLY A 366 0.72 -3.93 -9.31
N PRO A 367 -0.14 -2.93 -9.60
CA PRO A 367 -1.46 -3.15 -10.19
C PRO A 367 -1.44 -3.67 -11.63
N ASP A 368 -0.32 -3.54 -12.34
CA ASP A 368 -0.19 -4.05 -13.72
C ASP A 368 -0.10 -5.59 -13.76
N ALA A 369 0.53 -6.20 -12.76
CA ALA A 369 0.64 -7.66 -12.62
C ALA A 369 -0.36 -8.24 -11.62
N ALA A 370 -0.78 -7.46 -10.64
CA ALA A 370 -1.77 -7.82 -9.63
C ALA A 370 -2.80 -6.70 -9.50
N PRO A 371 -3.87 -6.66 -10.31
CA PRO A 371 -4.87 -5.59 -10.28
C PRO A 371 -5.41 -5.35 -8.87
N TYR A 372 -5.62 -4.08 -8.51
CA TYR A 372 -6.24 -3.72 -7.23
C TYR A 372 -7.60 -4.42 -7.06
N GLY A 373 -7.91 -4.80 -5.81
CA GLY A 373 -9.14 -5.51 -5.47
C GLY A 373 -8.97 -6.44 -4.28
N ILE A 374 -9.83 -7.46 -4.22
CA ILE A 374 -9.84 -8.47 -3.16
C ILE A 374 -8.96 -9.66 -3.58
N TYR A 375 -8.20 -10.22 -2.64
CA TYR A 375 -7.40 -11.43 -2.79
C TYR A 375 -7.62 -12.33 -1.58
N ASN A 376 -7.92 -13.60 -1.84
CA ASN A 376 -7.85 -14.62 -0.81
C ASN A 376 -6.41 -15.08 -0.63
N LEU A 377 -5.96 -15.18 0.62
CA LEU A 377 -4.61 -15.58 0.97
C LEU A 377 -4.60 -16.35 2.29
N SER A 378 -4.54 -17.68 2.15
CA SER A 378 -4.15 -18.61 3.21
C SER A 378 -2.90 -19.38 2.81
N SER A 379 -2.32 -20.14 3.74
CA SER A 379 -1.30 -21.12 3.36
C SER A 379 -1.94 -22.23 2.51
N GLU A 380 -1.14 -22.87 1.66
CA GLU A 380 -1.59 -23.98 0.82
C GLU A 380 -1.85 -25.25 1.64
N GLY A 381 -2.42 -26.27 0.98
CA GLY A 381 -2.58 -27.61 1.52
C GLY A 381 -4.03 -28.08 1.55
N ASP A 382 -4.24 -29.18 2.24
CA ASP A 382 -5.56 -29.73 2.54
C ASP A 382 -6.32 -28.82 3.51
N ALA A 383 -7.64 -28.73 3.27
CA ALA A 383 -8.57 -28.15 4.21
C ALA A 383 -8.83 -29.12 5.35
N VAL A 384 -8.77 -28.64 6.59
CA VAL A 384 -8.81 -29.46 7.80
C VAL A 384 -9.74 -28.90 8.86
N GLY A 385 -10.19 -29.78 9.75
CA GLY A 385 -10.80 -29.40 11.03
C GLY A 385 -9.80 -28.77 12.00
N ARG A 386 -10.30 -28.11 13.05
CA ARG A 386 -9.43 -27.60 14.12
C ARG A 386 -8.81 -28.73 14.94
N ASP A 387 -9.52 -29.85 15.07
CA ASP A 387 -9.05 -31.09 15.69
C ASP A 387 -7.86 -31.67 14.92
N GLU A 388 -7.92 -31.75 13.60
CA GLU A 388 -6.81 -32.21 12.76
C GLU A 388 -5.58 -31.30 12.89
N MET A 389 -5.78 -29.98 12.98
CA MET A 389 -4.69 -29.02 13.26
C MET A 389 -4.09 -29.23 14.67
N ALA A 390 -4.93 -29.53 15.67
CA ALA A 390 -4.48 -29.85 17.02
C ALA A 390 -3.71 -31.18 17.05
N MET A 391 -4.22 -32.23 16.41
CA MET A 391 -3.55 -33.52 16.28
C MET A 391 -2.19 -33.37 15.59
N ALA A 392 -2.11 -32.61 14.49
CA ALA A 392 -0.85 -32.31 13.82
C ALA A 392 0.14 -31.59 14.74
N THR A 393 -0.35 -30.70 15.61
CA THR A 393 0.48 -30.02 16.62
C THR A 393 1.00 -30.99 17.67
N PHE A 394 0.16 -31.89 18.17
CA PHE A 394 0.54 -32.93 19.14
C PHE A 394 1.59 -33.88 18.55
N ILE A 395 1.36 -34.38 17.33
CA ILE A 395 2.33 -35.20 16.59
C ILE A 395 3.66 -34.47 16.44
N GLY A 396 3.63 -33.18 16.09
CA GLY A 396 4.83 -32.36 15.91
C GLY A 396 5.67 -32.18 17.19
N LEU A 397 5.06 -32.37 18.36
CA LEU A 397 5.72 -32.34 19.67
C LEU A 397 6.01 -33.74 20.24
N GLY A 398 5.73 -34.80 19.49
CA GLY A 398 5.98 -36.19 19.91
C GLY A 398 4.89 -36.80 20.79
N HIS A 399 3.70 -36.19 20.85
CA HIS A 399 2.52 -36.71 21.56
C HIS A 399 1.64 -37.60 20.67
N ASP A 400 0.80 -38.43 21.30
CA ASP A 400 -0.17 -39.27 20.60
C ASP A 400 -1.35 -38.40 20.11
N PRO A 401 -1.73 -38.41 18.82
CA PRO A 401 -2.86 -37.63 18.32
C PRO A 401 -4.20 -38.02 18.96
N SER A 402 -4.31 -39.22 19.54
CA SER A 402 -5.50 -39.67 20.27
C SER A 402 -5.76 -38.91 21.58
N GLU A 403 -4.76 -38.15 22.07
CA GLU A 403 -4.90 -37.20 23.18
C GLU A 403 -5.81 -36.01 22.83
N VAL A 404 -6.08 -35.77 21.54
CA VAL A 404 -7.06 -34.78 21.08
C VAL A 404 -8.39 -35.49 20.84
N THR A 405 -9.44 -35.10 21.57
CA THR A 405 -10.79 -35.63 21.40
C THR A 405 -11.60 -34.78 20.42
N PRO A 406 -11.96 -35.27 19.23
CA PRO A 406 -12.84 -34.54 18.31
C PRO A 406 -14.24 -34.41 18.91
N VAL A 407 -14.79 -33.21 18.87
CA VAL A 407 -16.20 -32.92 19.23
C VAL A 407 -16.85 -32.07 18.15
N SER A 408 -18.17 -32.19 18.01
CA SER A 408 -18.95 -31.25 17.19
C SER A 408 -19.04 -29.87 17.85
N THR A 409 -19.40 -28.85 17.08
CA THR A 409 -19.66 -27.50 17.60
C THR A 409 -20.74 -27.52 18.68
N GLU A 410 -21.78 -28.35 18.52
CA GLU A 410 -22.86 -28.52 19.51
C GLU A 410 -22.33 -29.13 20.82
N GLN A 411 -21.59 -30.23 20.73
CA GLN A 411 -20.98 -30.87 21.91
C GLN A 411 -19.99 -29.95 22.62
N TYR A 412 -19.21 -29.17 21.88
CA TYR A 412 -18.29 -28.20 22.50
C TYR A 412 -19.05 -27.12 23.26
N ALA A 413 -20.20 -26.66 22.74
CA ALA A 413 -21.03 -25.67 23.41
C ALA A 413 -21.63 -26.17 24.74
N GLU A 414 -21.92 -27.48 24.85
CA GLU A 414 -22.33 -28.09 26.11
C GLU A 414 -21.20 -28.10 27.16
N ILE A 415 -19.94 -28.17 26.72
CA ILE A 415 -18.75 -28.25 27.59
C ILE A 415 -18.27 -26.86 28.01
N ALA A 416 -18.14 -25.94 27.05
CA ALA A 416 -17.45 -24.65 27.22
C ALA A 416 -18.40 -23.45 27.16
N GLY A 417 -19.69 -23.66 26.88
CA GLY A 417 -20.67 -22.61 26.64
C GLY A 417 -20.75 -22.21 25.16
N PRO A 418 -21.76 -21.41 24.77
CA PRO A 418 -21.97 -21.01 23.38
C PRO A 418 -20.84 -20.10 22.89
N GLU A 419 -20.32 -20.38 21.70
CA GLU A 419 -19.41 -19.50 20.97
C GLU A 419 -20.16 -18.64 19.95
N ALA A 420 -19.51 -17.56 19.47
CA ALA A 420 -20.01 -16.84 18.31
C ALA A 420 -20.14 -17.80 17.12
N PRO A 421 -21.20 -17.68 16.29
CA PRO A 421 -21.37 -18.51 15.11
C PRO A 421 -20.16 -18.46 14.18
N ARG A 422 -19.69 -19.63 13.73
CA ARG A 422 -18.55 -19.78 12.82
C ARG A 422 -18.98 -20.56 11.58
N PRO A 423 -18.43 -20.24 10.40
CA PRO A 423 -18.73 -20.97 9.18
C PRO A 423 -18.25 -22.43 9.29
N ALA A 424 -19.08 -23.36 8.81
CA ALA A 424 -18.72 -24.78 8.77
C ALA A 424 -17.59 -25.06 7.75
N HIS A 425 -17.53 -24.26 6.69
CA HIS A 425 -16.49 -24.29 5.67
C HIS A 425 -15.95 -22.89 5.46
N SER A 426 -14.63 -22.73 5.40
CA SER A 426 -13.99 -21.42 5.26
C SER A 426 -12.72 -21.48 4.40
N THR A 427 -12.62 -22.51 3.56
CA THR A 427 -11.47 -22.72 2.68
C THR A 427 -11.50 -21.74 1.52
N PHE A 428 -10.39 -21.11 1.20
CA PHE A 428 -10.29 -20.23 0.03
C PHE A 428 -9.84 -20.95 -1.24
N ASP A 429 -10.34 -20.47 -2.38
CA ASP A 429 -9.66 -20.57 -3.67
C ASP A 429 -8.48 -19.58 -3.68
N LEU A 430 -7.29 -20.05 -4.04
CA LEU A 430 -6.05 -19.26 -4.09
C LEU A 430 -5.60 -18.95 -5.54
N SER A 431 -6.37 -19.37 -6.54
CA SER A 431 -6.02 -19.25 -7.96
C SER A 431 -5.69 -17.81 -8.37
N LYS A 432 -6.37 -16.83 -7.77
CA LYS A 432 -6.17 -15.41 -8.09
C LYS A 432 -4.81 -14.89 -7.61
N ILE A 433 -4.38 -15.21 -6.39
CA ILE A 433 -3.07 -14.78 -5.89
C ILE A 433 -1.94 -15.56 -6.61
N GLU A 434 -2.15 -16.83 -6.90
CA GLU A 434 -1.23 -17.67 -7.68
C GLU A 434 -1.01 -17.14 -9.10
N ALA A 435 -2.06 -16.64 -9.75
CA ALA A 435 -1.97 -16.02 -11.08
C ALA A 435 -1.08 -14.77 -11.10
N THR A 436 -0.85 -14.13 -9.95
CA THR A 436 0.10 -13.00 -9.82
C THR A 436 1.56 -13.46 -9.67
N GLY A 437 1.81 -14.76 -9.63
CA GLY A 437 3.13 -15.37 -9.44
C GLY A 437 3.53 -15.60 -7.99
N PHE A 438 2.58 -15.65 -7.05
CA PHE A 438 2.84 -15.97 -5.64
C PHE A 438 2.10 -17.22 -5.18
N THR A 439 2.88 -18.20 -4.69
CA THR A 439 2.36 -19.47 -4.16
C THR A 439 2.73 -19.57 -2.68
N PRO A 440 1.75 -19.64 -1.76
CA PRO A 440 2.00 -19.81 -0.32
C PRO A 440 2.66 -21.16 0.01
N MET A 441 3.25 -21.29 1.20
CA MET A 441 3.76 -22.58 1.66
C MET A 441 2.61 -23.51 2.06
N ASN A 442 2.81 -24.81 1.94
CA ASN A 442 1.91 -25.78 2.55
C ASN A 442 1.87 -25.61 4.09
N TRP A 443 0.68 -25.51 4.65
CA TRP A 443 0.52 -25.18 6.07
C TRP A 443 1.13 -26.21 7.02
N ARG A 444 1.21 -27.50 6.64
CA ARG A 444 1.87 -28.53 7.48
C ARG A 444 3.37 -28.32 7.57
N ALA A 445 4.00 -27.91 6.46
CA ALA A 445 5.40 -27.54 6.46
C ALA A 445 5.62 -26.28 7.32
N ALA A 446 4.74 -25.28 7.17
CA ALA A 446 4.78 -24.08 7.99
C ALA A 446 4.55 -24.36 9.49
N LEU A 447 3.65 -25.28 9.84
CA LEU A 447 3.45 -25.77 11.21
C LEU A 447 4.73 -26.38 11.77
N ALA A 448 5.39 -27.26 11.02
CA ALA A 448 6.64 -27.90 11.46
C ALA A 448 7.75 -26.86 11.73
N LEU A 449 7.90 -25.87 10.84
CA LEU A 449 8.83 -24.75 11.04
C LEU A 449 8.47 -23.92 12.27
N TYR A 450 7.18 -23.61 12.44
CA TYR A 450 6.69 -22.84 13.58
C TYR A 450 6.96 -23.54 14.91
N LEU A 451 6.68 -24.85 15.01
CA LEU A 451 6.94 -25.64 16.22
C LEU A 451 8.43 -25.74 16.54
N ALA A 452 9.29 -25.88 15.53
CA ALA A 452 10.73 -25.91 15.71
C ALA A 452 11.31 -24.59 16.25
N LEU A 453 10.64 -23.47 15.97
CA LEU A 453 11.01 -22.14 16.44
C LEU A 453 10.25 -21.72 17.71
N LEU A 454 9.23 -22.48 18.12
CA LEU A 454 8.40 -22.16 19.26
C LEU A 454 9.21 -22.36 20.55
N PRO A 455 9.42 -21.32 21.38
CA PRO A 455 10.15 -21.46 22.62
C PRO A 455 9.56 -22.56 23.51
N GLU A 456 10.44 -23.29 24.21
CA GLU A 456 10.05 -24.06 25.38
C GLU A 456 9.85 -23.05 26.51
N ASP A 457 8.59 -22.73 26.81
CA ASP A 457 8.21 -21.84 27.93
C ASP A 457 8.48 -22.52 29.28
#